data_AF-A0A392S2S1-F1
#
_entry.id   AF-A0A392S2S1-F1
#
_cell.length_a   1.000
_cell.length_b   1.000
_cell.length_c   1.000
_cell.angle_alpha   90.00
_cell.angle_beta   90.00
_cell.angle_gamma   90.00
#
_symmetry.space_group_name_H-M   'P 1'
#
loop_
_entity.id
_entity.type
_entity.pdbx_description
1 polymer ?
#
loop_
_entity_poly.entity_id
_entity_poly.type
_entity_poly.pdbx_seq_one_letter_code
_entity_poly.pdbx_strand_id
1 'polypeptide(L)'
;PPLFVPATLPVHPSQAELEGIRSVLQESEKVLERLQKQEEQMLQEVTQKANDLHEKEYKLPEPKPERCMAERLASVACYKEHIKDPLKCAGFVNNFADCLRRLGPLGGK
;
A
#
# COMPACT_ATOMS: atom_id res chain seq x y z
N PRO A 1 22.87 -32.61 66.15
CA PRO A 1 23.41 -31.23 66.30
C PRO A 1 22.66 -30.25 65.38
N PRO A 2 22.22 -29.07 65.86
CA PRO A 2 21.54 -28.10 65.01
C PRO A 2 22.58 -27.39 64.14
N LEU A 3 22.29 -27.26 62.85
CA LEU A 3 23.10 -26.46 61.92
C LEU A 3 22.63 -25.02 62.01
N PHE A 4 23.48 -24.15 62.56
CA PHE A 4 23.24 -22.72 62.60
C PHE A 4 23.58 -22.14 61.22
N VAL A 5 22.57 -21.76 60.44
CA VAL A 5 22.74 -21.02 59.19
C VAL A 5 22.76 -19.53 59.54
N PRO A 6 23.81 -18.76 59.20
CA PRO A 6 23.84 -17.33 59.51
C PRO A 6 22.71 -16.65 58.74
N ALA A 7 21.90 -15.84 59.42
CA ALA A 7 20.94 -14.97 58.76
C ALA A 7 21.72 -13.99 57.86
N THR A 8 21.55 -14.10 56.54
CA THR A 8 22.06 -13.10 55.59
C THR A 8 21.37 -11.78 55.89
N LEU A 9 22.09 -10.81 56.45
CA LEU A 9 21.60 -9.45 56.61
C LEU A 9 21.23 -8.91 55.20
N PRO A 10 20.13 -8.16 55.06
CA PRO A 10 19.84 -7.49 53.80
C PRO A 10 20.99 -6.52 53.52
N VAL A 11 21.78 -6.82 52.49
CA VAL A 11 22.80 -5.89 52.00
C VAL A 11 22.04 -4.77 51.31
N HIS A 12 21.88 -3.65 52.01
CA HIS A 12 21.34 -2.44 51.39
C HIS A 12 22.37 -1.91 50.39
N PRO A 13 21.98 -1.68 49.13
CA PRO A 13 22.88 -1.10 48.15
C PRO A 13 23.36 0.26 48.65
N SER A 14 24.65 0.51 48.47
CA SER A 14 25.25 1.80 48.79
C SER A 14 24.64 2.90 47.93
N GLN A 15 24.65 4.14 48.43
CA GLN A 15 24.12 5.28 47.70
C GLN A 15 24.79 5.45 46.32
N ALA A 16 26.08 5.12 46.22
CA ALA A 16 26.84 5.15 44.97
C ALA A 16 26.34 4.12 43.93
N GLU A 17 25.97 2.91 44.37
CA GLU A 17 25.39 1.89 43.48
C GLU A 17 24.02 2.33 42.96
N LEU A 18 23.18 2.91 43.82
CA LEU A 18 21.87 3.43 43.41
C LEU A 18 21.98 4.59 42.42
N GLU A 19 22.95 5.48 42.61
CA GLU A 19 23.22 6.59 41.69
C GLU A 19 23.77 6.09 40.34
N GLY A 20 24.65 5.08 40.37
CA GLY A 20 25.13 4.39 39.16
C GLY A 20 23.98 3.76 38.36
N ILE A 21 23.06 3.05 39.02
CA ILE A 21 21.87 2.48 38.37
C ILE A 21 21.01 3.57 37.75
N ARG A 22 20.75 4.67 38.47
CA ARG A 22 19.95 5.79 37.95
C ARG A 22 20.59 6.43 36.72
N SER A 23 21.91 6.59 36.72
CA SER A 23 22.65 7.14 35.59
C SER A 23 22.53 6.26 34.34
N VAL A 24 22.67 4.94 34.50
CA VAL A 24 22.50 3.97 33.40
C VAL A 24 21.07 4.00 32.84
N LEU A 25 20.06 4.11 33.71
CA LEU A 25 18.67 4.20 33.27
C LEU A 25 18.41 5.47 32.45
N GLN A 26 18.93 6.63 32.90
CA GLN A 26 18.82 7.88 32.16
C GLN A 26 19.51 7.83 30.81
N GLU A 27 20.67 7.19 30.72
CA GLU A 27 21.37 7.05 29.44
C GLU A 27 20.62 6.09 28.50
N SER A 28 20.06 5.01 29.05
CA SER A 28 19.23 4.06 28.29
C SER A 28 17.98 4.75 27.71
N GLU A 29 17.34 5.62 28.47
CA GLU A 29 16.17 6.39 28.03
C GLU A 29 16.51 7.34 26.87
N LYS A 30 17.66 8.05 26.96
CA LYS A 30 18.14 8.89 25.85
C LYS A 30 18.46 8.09 24.59
N VAL A 31 19.04 6.89 24.74
CA VAL A 31 19.31 6.01 23.61
C VAL A 31 18.00 5.54 22.99
N LEU A 32 17.01 5.19 23.80
CA LEU A 32 15.68 4.80 23.33
C LEU A 32 15.01 5.91 22.51
N GLU A 33 15.01 7.15 23.00
CA GLU A 33 14.44 8.29 22.27
C GLU A 33 15.10 8.49 20.90
N ARG A 34 16.44 8.33 20.82
CA ARG A 34 17.18 8.42 19.55
C ARG A 34 16.81 7.29 18.59
N LEU A 35 16.69 6.07 19.10
CA LEU A 35 16.30 4.91 18.31
C LEU A 35 14.88 5.05 17.77
N GLN A 36 13.93 5.50 18.59
CA GLN A 36 12.55 5.75 18.17
C GLN A 36 12.49 6.78 17.04
N LYS A 37 13.26 7.87 17.17
CA LYS A 37 13.34 8.88 16.12
C LYS A 37 13.93 8.33 14.82
N GLN A 38 14.97 7.50 14.93
CA GLN A 38 15.60 6.88 13.76
C GLN A 38 14.66 5.88 13.08
N GLU A 39 13.90 5.10 13.85
CA GLU A 39 12.88 4.18 13.35
C GLU A 39 11.79 4.94 12.58
N GLU A 40 11.27 6.05 13.14
CA GLU A 40 10.26 6.86 12.48
C GLU A 40 10.77 7.45 11.16
N GLN A 41 12.00 7.97 11.14
CA GLN A 41 12.63 8.48 9.91
C GLN A 41 12.79 7.37 8.86
N MET A 42 13.27 6.20 9.27
CA MET A 42 13.45 5.05 8.38
C MET A 42 12.12 4.59 7.79
N LEU A 43 11.05 4.55 8.60
CA LEU A 43 9.72 4.19 8.13
C LEU A 43 9.21 5.16 7.07
N GLN A 44 9.39 6.47 7.28
CA GLN A 44 9.02 7.49 6.29
C GLN A 44 9.80 7.32 4.98
N GLU A 45 11.12 7.13 5.05
CA GLU A 45 11.98 6.93 3.88
C GLU A 45 11.58 5.68 3.08
N VAL A 46 11.37 4.55 3.76
CA VAL A 46 10.95 3.29 3.11
C VAL A 46 9.58 3.44 2.47
N THR A 47 8.64 4.08 3.16
CA THR A 47 7.29 4.31 2.64
C THR A 47 7.33 5.19 1.39
N GLN A 48 8.06 6.31 1.45
CA GLN A 48 8.20 7.20 0.29
C GLN A 48 8.86 6.47 -0.89
N LYS A 49 9.92 5.70 -0.63
CA LYS A 49 10.61 4.95 -1.67
C LYS A 49 9.74 3.86 -2.29
N ALA A 50 8.90 3.19 -1.49
CA ALA A 50 7.95 2.21 -1.99
C ALA A 50 6.90 2.86 -2.90
N ASN A 51 6.36 4.02 -2.51
CA ASN A 51 5.41 4.78 -3.33
C ASN A 51 6.07 5.23 -4.65
N ASP A 52 7.25 5.82 -4.57
CA ASP A 52 8.03 6.25 -5.73
C ASP A 52 8.29 5.10 -6.71
N LEU A 53 8.68 3.92 -6.20
CA LEU A 53 8.91 2.74 -7.02
C LEU A 53 7.61 2.26 -7.67
N HIS A 54 6.52 2.23 -6.90
CA HIS A 54 5.21 1.87 -7.42
C HIS A 54 4.79 2.81 -8.56
N GLU A 55 4.99 4.11 -8.38
CA GLU A 55 4.61 5.10 -9.38
C GLU A 55 5.47 5.09 -10.64
N LYS A 56 6.76 4.79 -10.52
CA LYS A 56 7.71 4.85 -11.64
C LYS A 56 7.79 3.53 -12.40
N GLU A 57 7.86 2.42 -11.68
CA GLU A 57 8.17 1.10 -12.25
C GLU A 57 6.95 0.20 -12.39
N TYR A 58 5.95 0.37 -11.52
CA TYR A 58 4.80 -0.53 -11.44
C TYR A 58 3.49 0.11 -11.88
N LYS A 59 3.50 1.35 -12.38
CA LYS A 59 2.33 1.90 -13.07
C LYS A 59 2.03 1.02 -14.28
N LEU A 60 0.84 0.44 -14.28
CA LEU A 60 0.31 -0.16 -15.49
C LEU A 60 0.30 0.92 -16.57
N PRO A 61 0.83 0.66 -17.78
CA PRO A 61 0.66 1.58 -18.89
C PRO A 61 -0.81 1.95 -18.99
N GLU A 62 -1.10 3.24 -19.21
CA GLU A 62 -2.46 3.72 -19.43
C GLU A 62 -3.18 2.74 -20.35
N PRO A 63 -4.31 2.15 -19.91
CA PRO A 63 -4.97 1.12 -20.70
C PRO A 63 -5.22 1.69 -22.08
N LYS A 64 -4.77 0.96 -23.11
CA LYS A 64 -4.97 1.37 -24.49
C LYS A 64 -6.45 1.72 -24.67
N PRO A 65 -6.78 2.85 -25.31
CA PRO A 65 -8.17 3.23 -25.53
C PRO A 65 -8.95 2.04 -26.08
N GLU A 66 -10.08 1.73 -25.45
CA GLU A 66 -10.91 0.60 -25.87
C GLU A 66 -11.19 0.74 -27.37
N ARG A 67 -10.82 -0.27 -28.13
CA ARG A 67 -11.00 -0.20 -29.59
C ARG A 67 -12.50 -0.15 -29.88
N CYS A 68 -12.90 0.71 -30.82
CA CYS A 68 -14.31 0.94 -31.17
C CYS A 68 -15.17 1.55 -30.04
N MET A 69 -14.55 2.26 -29.09
CA MET A 69 -15.27 2.91 -27.99
C MET A 69 -16.34 3.90 -28.49
N ALA A 70 -16.07 4.65 -29.56
CA ALA A 70 -17.01 5.62 -30.10
C ALA A 70 -18.29 4.94 -30.62
N GLU A 71 -18.13 3.87 -31.41
CA GLU A 71 -19.23 3.10 -31.98
C GLU A 71 -20.00 2.34 -30.89
N ARG A 72 -19.30 1.85 -29.86
CA ARG A 72 -19.92 1.25 -28.67
C ARG A 72 -20.80 2.26 -27.94
N LEU A 73 -20.27 3.45 -27.65
CA LEU A 73 -21.00 4.51 -26.95
C LEU A 73 -22.21 4.99 -27.75
N ALA A 74 -22.07 5.13 -29.07
CA ALA A 74 -23.18 5.50 -29.96
C ALA A 74 -24.29 4.43 -29.96
N SER A 75 -23.93 3.15 -29.96
CA SER A 75 -24.89 2.04 -29.84
C SER A 75 -25.66 2.09 -28.52
N VAL A 76 -24.95 2.32 -27.40
CA VAL A 76 -25.55 2.43 -26.07
C VAL A 76 -26.45 3.67 -25.97
N ALA A 77 -26.03 4.80 -26.52
CA ALA A 77 -26.81 6.03 -26.54
C ALA A 77 -28.13 5.82 -27.30
N CYS A 78 -28.07 5.21 -28.48
CA CYS A 78 -29.27 4.89 -29.28
C CYS A 78 -30.26 4.01 -28.49
N TYR A 79 -29.78 2.95 -27.82
CA TYR A 79 -30.66 2.09 -27.03
C TYR A 79 -31.32 2.80 -25.85
N LYS A 80 -30.62 3.75 -25.22
CA LYS A 80 -31.19 4.59 -24.15
C LYS A 80 -32.32 5.48 -24.67
N GLU A 81 -32.21 5.96 -25.90
CA GLU A 81 -33.24 6.80 -26.53
C GLU A 81 -34.41 5.99 -27.12
N HIS A 82 -34.14 4.76 -27.57
CA HIS A 82 -35.11 3.90 -28.26
C HIS A 82 -35.43 2.60 -27.51
N ILE A 83 -35.64 2.68 -26.20
CA ILE A 83 -35.94 1.50 -25.33
C ILE A 83 -37.14 0.69 -25.84
N LYS A 84 -38.17 1.37 -26.34
CA LYS A 84 -39.41 0.71 -26.84
C LYS A 84 -39.28 0.18 -28.26
N ASP A 85 -38.25 0.59 -29.00
CA ASP A 85 -38.03 0.20 -30.38
C ASP A 85 -36.53 -0.01 -30.65
N PRO A 86 -35.92 -1.06 -30.07
CA PRO A 86 -34.47 -1.27 -30.12
C PRO A 86 -33.95 -1.52 -31.55
N LEU A 87 -34.81 -1.91 -32.48
CA LEU A 87 -34.43 -2.19 -33.88
C LEU A 87 -34.02 -0.92 -34.63
N LYS A 88 -34.44 0.27 -34.18
CA LYS A 88 -33.94 1.55 -34.72
C LYS A 88 -32.44 1.73 -34.56
N CYS A 89 -31.82 1.00 -33.63
CA CYS A 89 -30.38 1.07 -33.37
C CYS A 89 -29.53 0.12 -34.23
N ALA A 90 -30.14 -0.62 -35.16
CA ALA A 90 -29.43 -1.59 -35.99
C ALA A 90 -28.21 -1.00 -36.74
N GLY A 91 -28.31 0.25 -37.22
CA GLY A 91 -27.19 0.94 -37.87
C GLY A 91 -25.99 1.17 -36.95
N PHE A 92 -26.23 1.59 -35.71
CA PHE A 92 -25.17 1.83 -34.71
C PHE A 92 -24.48 0.52 -34.31
N VAL A 93 -25.28 -0.54 -34.12
CA VAL A 93 -24.76 -1.88 -33.79
C VAL A 93 -23.94 -2.45 -34.94
N ASN A 94 -24.38 -2.28 -36.19
CA ASN A 94 -23.63 -2.70 -37.36
C ASN A 94 -22.30 -1.95 -37.48
N ASN A 95 -22.28 -0.64 -37.24
CA ASN A 95 -21.05 0.15 -37.23
C ASN A 95 -20.06 -0.35 -36.16
N PHE A 96 -20.56 -0.67 -34.96
CA PHE A 96 -19.74 -1.26 -33.91
C PHE A 96 -19.18 -2.63 -34.32
N ALA A 97 -20.02 -3.49 -34.89
CA ALA A 97 -19.59 -4.80 -35.39
C ALA A 97 -18.56 -4.69 -36.53
N ASP A 98 -18.74 -3.74 -37.45
CA ASP A 98 -17.79 -3.49 -38.54
C ASP A 98 -16.46 -2.97 -38.02
N CYS A 99 -16.48 -2.07 -37.03
CA CYS A 99 -15.26 -1.62 -36.38
C CYS A 99 -14.50 -2.80 -35.75
N LEU A 100 -15.19 -3.70 -35.04
CA LEU A 100 -14.57 -4.89 -34.45
C LEU A 100 -14.01 -5.85 -35.51
N ARG A 101 -14.71 -6.06 -36.63
CA ARG A 101 -14.25 -6.93 -37.73
C ARG A 101 -12.96 -6.41 -38.38
N ARG A 102 -12.83 -5.09 -38.54
CA ARG A 102 -11.63 -4.47 -39.12
C ARG A 102 -10.37 -4.66 -38.26
N LEU A 103 -10.55 -4.91 -36.96
CA LEU A 103 -9.46 -5.03 -36.00
C LEU A 103 -8.85 -6.45 -35.91
N GLY A 104 -9.38 -7.40 -36.68
CA GLY A 104 -8.99 -8.81 -36.64
C GLY A 104 -9.43 -9.52 -35.34
N PRO A 105 -9.16 -10.83 -35.21
CA PRO A 105 -9.48 -11.58 -34.00
C PRO A 105 -8.87 -10.91 -32.75
N LEU A 106 -9.61 -10.93 -31.63
CA LEU A 106 -9.22 -10.32 -30.34
C LEU A 106 -8.00 -10.97 -29.65
N GLY A 107 -7.09 -11.61 -30.39
CA GLY A 107 -5.97 -12.38 -29.86
C GLY A 107 -4.76 -12.48 -30.81
N GLY A 108 -4.37 -11.39 -31.46
CA GLY A 108 -3.18 -11.34 -32.33
C GLY A 108 -1.95 -10.79 -31.61
N LYS A 109 -1.21 -11.69 -30.93
CA LYS A 109 0.08 -11.53 -30.22
C LYS A 109 0.10 -10.68 -28.94
#